data_AF-A0A1G0S2Q4-F1
#
_entry.id   AF-A0A1G0S2Q4-F1
#
_cell.length_a   1.000
_cell.length_b   1.000
_cell.length_c   1.000
_cell.angle_alpha   90.00
_cell.angle_beta   90.00
_cell.angle_gamma   90.00
#
_symmetry.space_group_name_H-M   'P 1'
#
loop_
_entity.id
_entity.type
_entity.pdbx_description
1 polymer ?
#
loop_
_entity_poly.entity_id
_entity_poly.type
_entity_poly.pdbx_seq_one_letter_code
_entity_poly.pdbx_strand_id
1 'polypeptide(L)'
;MKTLKCFLVLFSFLGLMFVGCSDESQSPVSQVDQGSLAKNVIHKFVVYDNPLPPTGDPMQGVKILPNGNIQFKKKVVNEDIKAYKLDDDGNETSEVDPFITALMTHFLSTMINGETGNGPVHGSFTSDPVDDAIAGPDAVWIGSYTGYRSLSVGYDDDNDGKYDRGEWILKLKLEAHGKGGIIHGWQFFTESTLTIYNYGPILGMPILNFPFPQAWFGKGYGFYKEH
;
A
#
# COMPACT_ATOMS: atom_id res chain seq x y z
N MET A 1 -17.47 -41.57 -33.69
CA MET A 1 -16.07 -41.26 -33.29
C MET A 1 -15.92 -40.42 -32.01
N LYS A 2 -16.94 -39.70 -31.51
CA LYS A 2 -16.85 -38.97 -30.22
C LYS A 2 -17.07 -39.87 -29.00
N THR A 3 -18.00 -40.81 -29.10
CA THR A 3 -18.35 -41.75 -28.01
C THR A 3 -17.20 -42.69 -27.62
N LEU A 4 -16.44 -43.19 -28.61
CA LEU A 4 -15.29 -44.07 -28.37
C LEU A 4 -14.14 -43.38 -27.60
N LYS A 5 -13.95 -42.07 -27.83
CA LYS A 5 -12.93 -41.28 -27.12
C LYS A 5 -13.31 -41.04 -25.66
N CYS A 6 -14.60 -40.83 -25.36
CA CYS A 6 -15.09 -40.73 -23.99
C CYS A 6 -14.89 -42.03 -23.20
N PHE A 7 -15.17 -43.20 -23.80
CA PHE A 7 -14.97 -44.48 -23.13
C PHE A 7 -13.50 -44.76 -22.81
N LEU A 8 -12.58 -44.42 -23.70
CA LEU A 8 -11.14 -44.58 -23.45
C LEU A 8 -10.65 -43.69 -22.29
N VAL A 9 -11.08 -42.42 -22.24
CA VAL A 9 -10.70 -41.49 -21.15
C VAL A 9 -11.23 -41.97 -19.80
N LEU A 10 -12.48 -42.46 -19.77
CA LEU A 10 -13.11 -42.96 -18.54
C LEU A 10 -12.39 -44.21 -18.01
N PHE A 11 -12.00 -45.14 -18.88
CA PHE A 11 -11.25 -46.34 -18.48
C PHE A 11 -9.84 -46.02 -18.00
N SER A 12 -9.14 -45.03 -18.60
CA SER A 12 -7.84 -44.60 -18.08
C SER A 12 -7.93 -43.92 -16.71
N PHE A 13 -9.00 -43.18 -16.42
CA PHE A 13 -9.23 -42.59 -15.09
C PHE A 13 -9.56 -43.64 -14.03
N LEU A 14 -10.39 -44.63 -14.37
CA LEU A 14 -10.69 -45.75 -13.48
C LEU A 14 -9.44 -46.60 -13.23
N GLY A 15 -8.62 -46.85 -14.26
CA GLY A 15 -7.35 -47.56 -14.11
C GLY A 15 -6.37 -46.85 -13.17
N LEU A 16 -6.30 -45.51 -13.20
CA LEU A 16 -5.47 -44.72 -12.28
C LEU A 16 -5.98 -44.74 -10.83
N MET A 17 -7.30 -44.82 -10.61
CA MET A 17 -7.85 -44.94 -9.25
C MET A 17 -7.59 -46.32 -8.60
N PHE A 18 -7.34 -47.37 -9.38
CA PHE A 18 -7.06 -48.72 -8.85
C PHE A 18 -5.56 -49.07 -8.72
N VAL A 19 -4.64 -48.20 -9.16
CA VAL A 19 -3.18 -48.42 -9.08
C VAL A 19 -2.55 -47.62 -7.91
N GLY A 20 -3.37 -47.03 -7.04
CA GLY A 20 -2.93 -46.03 -6.07
C GLY A 20 -3.26 -46.27 -4.60
N CYS A 21 -3.26 -47.52 -4.11
CA CYS A 21 -3.07 -47.85 -2.69
C CYS A 21 -2.34 -49.19 -2.60
N SER A 22 -1.02 -49.15 -2.73
CA SER A 22 -0.17 -50.24 -2.25
C SER A 22 -0.04 -50.06 -0.73
N ASP A 23 -0.54 -51.00 0.05
CA ASP A 23 -0.32 -51.12 1.50
C ASP A 23 1.13 -51.54 1.82
N GLU A 24 2.12 -50.89 1.20
CA GLU A 24 3.46 -50.90 1.76
C GLU A 24 3.49 -49.87 2.88
N SER A 25 3.57 -50.39 4.11
CA SER A 25 3.86 -49.64 5.34
C SER A 25 4.97 -48.61 5.08
N GLN A 26 4.58 -47.38 4.76
CA GLN A 26 5.48 -46.24 4.79
C GLN A 26 5.85 -46.04 6.24
N SER A 27 7.04 -46.55 6.60
CA SER A 27 7.70 -46.20 7.85
C SER A 27 7.71 -44.67 7.94
N PRO A 28 7.41 -44.08 9.12
CA PRO A 28 7.37 -42.63 9.24
C PRO A 28 8.72 -42.08 8.79
N VAL A 29 8.69 -41.27 7.74
CA VAL A 29 9.86 -40.52 7.27
C VAL A 29 10.35 -39.71 8.47
N SER A 30 11.58 -39.96 8.90
CA SER A 30 12.16 -39.22 10.03
C SER A 30 12.16 -37.73 9.68
N GLN A 31 11.83 -36.87 10.66
CA GLN A 31 11.81 -35.40 10.49
C GLN A 31 13.14 -34.81 9.99
N VAL A 32 14.21 -35.61 9.94
CA VAL A 32 15.55 -35.21 9.53
C VAL A 32 15.68 -35.05 8.00
N ASP A 33 14.82 -35.72 7.20
CA ASP A 33 14.89 -35.67 5.72
C ASP A 33 13.86 -34.72 5.08
N GLN A 34 13.03 -34.03 5.88
CA GLN A 34 12.29 -32.87 5.40
C GLN A 34 13.25 -31.68 5.38
N GLY A 35 14.05 -31.58 4.31
CA GLY A 35 14.77 -30.36 3.97
C GLY A 35 13.82 -29.18 4.13
N SER A 36 14.14 -28.31 5.09
CA SER A 36 13.34 -27.15 5.50
C SER A 36 12.78 -26.45 4.27
N LEU A 37 11.48 -26.62 4.01
CA LEU A 37 10.71 -25.59 3.34
C LEU A 37 10.84 -24.37 4.25
N ALA A 38 11.79 -23.49 3.95
CA ALA A 38 12.00 -22.26 4.70
C ALA A 38 10.62 -21.61 4.87
N LYS A 39 10.13 -21.64 6.11
CA LYS A 39 8.79 -21.16 6.42
C LYS A 39 8.86 -19.66 6.27
N ASN A 40 8.32 -19.12 5.16
CA ASN A 40 8.16 -17.68 5.00
C ASN A 40 7.51 -17.12 6.26
N VAL A 41 8.25 -16.32 7.02
CA VAL A 41 7.72 -15.69 8.24
C VAL A 41 6.91 -14.50 7.78
N ILE A 42 5.64 -14.43 8.21
CA ILE A 42 4.72 -13.35 7.85
C ILE A 42 4.48 -12.51 9.08
N HIS A 43 4.83 -11.23 8.99
CA HIS A 43 4.64 -10.25 10.05
C HIS A 43 3.51 -9.33 9.63
N LYS A 44 2.49 -9.21 10.48
CA LYS A 44 1.33 -8.37 10.24
C LYS A 44 1.41 -7.11 11.09
N PHE A 45 0.97 -5.99 10.54
CA PHE A 45 1.00 -4.71 11.22
C PHE A 45 -0.21 -3.84 10.86
N VAL A 46 -0.52 -2.90 11.74
CA VAL A 46 -1.33 -1.71 11.45
C VAL A 46 -0.39 -0.53 11.34
N VAL A 47 -0.63 0.35 10.38
CA VAL A 47 0.16 1.56 10.15
C VAL A 47 -0.72 2.80 10.32
N TYR A 48 -0.11 3.84 10.87
CA TYR A 48 -0.68 5.16 11.00
C TYR A 48 0.21 6.17 10.27
N ASP A 49 -0.35 6.83 9.27
CA ASP A 49 0.37 7.80 8.44
C ASP A 49 0.13 9.21 8.97
N ASN A 50 1.21 9.90 9.34
CA ASN A 50 1.16 11.29 9.80
C ASN A 50 1.94 12.19 8.82
N PRO A 51 1.28 13.20 8.24
CA PRO A 51 1.94 14.11 7.32
C PRO A 51 3.02 14.91 8.02
N LEU A 52 4.17 15.06 7.35
CA LEU A 52 5.04 16.20 7.62
C LEU A 52 4.58 17.39 6.79
N PRO A 53 4.68 18.62 7.31
CA PRO A 53 4.42 19.82 6.52
C PRO A 53 5.26 19.79 5.25
N PRO A 54 4.68 20.03 4.06
CA PRO A 54 5.45 20.03 2.82
C PRO A 54 6.59 21.05 2.91
N THR A 55 7.80 20.59 2.67
CA THR A 55 8.99 21.45 2.66
C THR A 55 9.16 22.04 1.25
N GLY A 56 9.18 23.38 1.17
CA GLY A 56 9.42 24.10 -0.10
C GLY A 56 8.17 24.65 -0.77
N ASP A 57 8.31 25.00 -2.05
CA ASP A 57 7.24 25.65 -2.82
C ASP A 57 6.05 24.68 -3.04
N PRO A 58 4.83 25.02 -2.58
CA PRO A 58 3.65 24.20 -2.78
C PRO A 58 3.33 23.94 -4.25
N MET A 59 3.68 24.87 -5.15
CA MET A 59 3.44 24.77 -6.58
C MET A 59 4.51 23.97 -7.34
N GLN A 60 5.63 23.62 -6.69
CA GLN A 60 6.65 22.81 -7.35
C GLN A 60 6.08 21.45 -7.76
N GLY A 61 6.19 21.13 -9.06
CA GLY A 61 5.65 19.89 -9.62
C GLY A 61 4.14 19.90 -9.84
N VAL A 62 3.47 21.05 -9.68
CA VAL A 62 2.03 21.22 -9.88
C VAL A 62 1.76 22.05 -11.14
N LYS A 63 0.83 21.59 -11.98
CA LYS A 63 0.39 22.31 -13.18
C LYS A 63 -1.13 22.34 -13.24
N ILE A 64 -1.68 23.54 -13.39
CA ILE A 64 -3.10 23.75 -13.69
C ILE A 64 -3.27 23.65 -15.22
N LEU A 65 -4.19 22.80 -15.66
CA LEU A 65 -4.50 22.59 -17.08
C LEU A 65 -5.61 23.54 -17.55
N PRO A 66 -5.72 23.84 -18.86
CA PRO A 66 -6.74 24.76 -19.38
C PRO A 66 -8.18 24.37 -19.07
N ASN A 67 -8.44 23.08 -18.81
CA ASN A 67 -9.75 22.56 -18.42
C ASN A 67 -9.98 22.59 -16.90
N GLY A 68 -9.14 23.28 -16.13
CA GLY A 68 -9.23 23.37 -14.67
C GLY A 68 -8.63 22.20 -13.90
N ASN A 69 -8.29 21.08 -14.56
CA ASN A 69 -7.67 19.93 -13.88
C ASN A 69 -6.28 20.27 -13.34
N ILE A 70 -5.91 19.64 -12.23
CA ILE A 70 -4.62 19.84 -11.57
C ILE A 70 -3.77 18.59 -11.75
N GLN A 71 -2.59 18.76 -12.34
CA GLN A 71 -1.61 17.70 -12.52
C GLN A 71 -0.48 17.84 -11.51
N PHE A 72 -0.19 16.77 -10.79
CA PHE A 72 0.99 16.62 -9.95
C PHE A 72 1.96 15.69 -10.67
N LYS A 73 3.21 16.11 -10.82
CA LYS A 73 4.26 15.31 -11.46
C LYS A 73 5.45 15.15 -10.53
N LYS A 74 5.58 13.94 -9.96
CA LYS A 74 6.63 13.60 -8.99
C LYS A 74 6.73 14.63 -7.85
N LYS A 75 5.58 15.06 -7.31
CA LYS A 75 5.54 15.90 -6.13
C LYS A 75 6.14 15.11 -4.97
N VAL A 76 7.13 15.68 -4.31
CA VAL A 76 7.75 15.06 -3.12
C VAL A 76 6.85 15.34 -1.92
N VAL A 77 6.54 14.28 -1.17
CA VAL A 77 5.79 14.33 0.08
C VAL A 77 6.51 13.45 1.08
N ASN A 78 6.74 13.95 2.29
CA ASN A 78 7.36 13.18 3.37
C ASN A 78 6.31 12.88 4.43
N GLU A 79 6.33 11.67 4.97
CA GLU A 79 5.37 11.21 5.97
C GLU A 79 6.10 10.41 7.05
N ASP A 80 5.77 10.69 8.30
CA ASP A 80 6.17 9.82 9.41
C ASP A 80 5.14 8.72 9.54
N ILE A 81 5.58 7.47 9.36
CA ILE A 81 4.71 6.31 9.58
C ILE A 81 5.06 5.63 10.88
N LYS A 82 4.02 5.28 11.64
CA LYS A 82 4.15 4.50 12.86
C LYS A 82 3.38 3.20 12.73
N ALA A 83 4.08 2.09 12.88
CA ALA A 83 3.51 0.77 12.74
C ALA A 83 3.52 0.02 14.07
N TYR A 84 2.43 -0.68 14.33
CA TYR A 84 2.29 -1.57 15.49
C TYR A 84 2.01 -2.98 15.00
N LYS A 85 2.59 -3.96 15.67
CA LYS A 85 2.38 -5.37 15.36
C LYS A 85 0.93 -5.75 15.65
N LEU A 86 0.40 -6.66 14.84
CA LEU A 86 -0.89 -7.31 15.11
C LEU A 86 -0.66 -8.67 15.78
N ASP A 87 -1.54 -9.03 16.70
CA ASP A 87 -1.59 -10.39 17.23
C ASP A 87 -2.17 -11.39 16.20
N ASP A 88 -2.20 -12.67 16.56
CA ASP A 88 -2.70 -13.73 15.69
C ASP A 88 -4.18 -13.54 15.29
N ASP A 89 -4.94 -12.88 16.16
CA ASP A 89 -6.36 -12.55 15.96
C ASP A 89 -6.57 -11.25 15.14
N GLY A 90 -5.47 -10.55 14.80
CA GLY A 90 -5.50 -9.31 14.03
C GLY A 90 -5.76 -8.05 14.84
N ASN A 91 -5.65 -8.11 16.17
CA ASN A 91 -5.79 -6.94 17.03
C ASN A 91 -4.45 -6.19 17.15
N GLU A 92 -4.54 -4.88 17.27
CA GLU A 92 -3.39 -4.00 17.48
C GLU A 92 -2.76 -4.26 18.85
N THR A 93 -1.45 -4.48 18.85
CA THR A 93 -0.65 -4.59 20.07
C THR A 93 0.01 -3.24 20.40
N SER A 94 0.57 -3.11 21.61
CA SER A 94 1.39 -1.95 21.96
C SER A 94 2.84 -2.05 21.45
N GLU A 95 3.20 -3.13 20.75
CA GLU A 95 4.55 -3.35 20.25
C GLU A 95 4.73 -2.65 18.90
N VAL A 96 5.71 -1.74 18.83
CA VAL A 96 6.06 -1.05 17.59
C VAL A 96 6.77 -2.02 16.65
N ASP A 97 6.42 -2.00 15.36
CA ASP A 97 7.19 -2.70 14.34
C ASP A 97 8.34 -1.78 13.85
N PRO A 98 9.60 -2.10 14.17
CA PRO A 98 10.74 -1.25 13.84
C PRO A 98 11.12 -1.30 12.36
N PHE A 99 10.68 -2.32 11.61
CA PHE A 99 11.00 -2.46 10.19
C PHE A 99 10.05 -1.67 9.30
N ILE A 100 8.88 -1.34 9.81
CA ILE A 100 7.88 -0.54 9.09
C ILE A 100 7.82 0.89 9.61
N THR A 101 7.98 1.12 10.91
CA THR A 101 8.07 2.50 11.45
C THR A 101 9.26 3.22 10.82
N ALA A 102 8.99 4.33 10.13
CA ALA A 102 9.94 4.95 9.21
C ALA A 102 9.57 6.41 8.90
N LEU A 103 10.54 7.16 8.41
CA LEU A 103 10.28 8.33 7.58
C LEU A 103 10.16 7.86 6.13
N MET A 104 9.00 8.08 5.52
CA MET A 104 8.74 7.76 4.12
C MET A 104 8.90 8.99 3.24
N THR A 105 9.58 8.83 2.12
CA THR A 105 9.62 9.82 1.04
C THR A 105 8.81 9.31 -0.15
N HIS A 106 7.76 10.01 -0.51
CA HIS A 106 6.85 9.70 -1.60
C HIS A 106 7.10 10.60 -2.81
N PHE A 107 6.95 10.03 -4.01
CA PHE A 107 7.00 10.72 -5.29
C PHE A 107 5.64 10.60 -5.97
N LEU A 108 4.73 11.51 -5.59
CA LEU A 108 3.34 11.51 -6.00
C LEU A 108 3.18 11.98 -7.45
N SER A 109 2.39 11.24 -8.22
CA SER A 109 1.89 11.66 -9.53
C SER A 109 0.38 11.42 -9.62
N THR A 110 -0.35 12.44 -10.04
CA THR A 110 -1.82 12.37 -10.11
C THR A 110 -2.38 13.40 -11.09
N MET A 111 -3.58 13.12 -11.59
CA MET A 111 -4.42 14.09 -12.26
C MET A 111 -5.72 14.21 -11.47
N ILE A 112 -5.92 15.38 -10.89
CA ILE A 112 -7.08 15.70 -10.07
C ILE A 112 -8.07 16.50 -10.93
N ASN A 113 -9.33 16.08 -10.90
CA ASN A 113 -10.43 16.82 -11.50
C ASN A 113 -10.60 18.17 -10.77
N GLY A 114 -10.56 19.26 -11.52
CA GLY A 114 -10.56 20.61 -10.98
C GLY A 114 -11.86 21.03 -10.29
N GLU A 115 -12.96 20.34 -10.52
CA GLU A 115 -14.28 20.67 -9.95
C GLU A 115 -14.59 19.83 -8.70
N THR A 116 -14.19 18.56 -8.69
CA THR A 116 -14.59 17.59 -7.65
C THR A 116 -13.44 17.20 -6.73
N GLY A 117 -12.18 17.42 -7.13
CA GLY A 117 -11.03 16.90 -6.42
C GLY A 117 -10.77 15.41 -6.58
N ASN A 118 -11.56 14.73 -7.40
CA ASN A 118 -11.44 13.30 -7.62
C ASN A 118 -10.32 12.99 -8.60
N GLY A 119 -9.68 11.83 -8.45
CA GLY A 119 -8.73 11.40 -9.45
C GLY A 119 -7.90 10.18 -9.05
N PRO A 120 -7.28 9.52 -10.04
CA PRO A 120 -6.34 8.45 -9.78
C PRO A 120 -5.07 9.00 -9.14
N VAL A 121 -4.48 8.19 -8.27
CA VAL A 121 -3.22 8.47 -7.60
C VAL A 121 -2.27 7.33 -7.89
N HIS A 122 -1.05 7.65 -8.30
CA HIS A 122 0.02 6.68 -8.41
C HIS A 122 1.34 7.31 -8.00
N GLY A 123 2.25 6.49 -7.46
CA GLY A 123 3.54 7.01 -7.04
C GLY A 123 4.51 5.91 -6.69
N SER A 124 5.72 6.35 -6.36
CA SER A 124 6.76 5.51 -5.79
C SER A 124 7.17 6.07 -4.44
N PHE A 125 7.78 5.24 -3.61
CA PHE A 125 8.32 5.69 -2.34
C PHE A 125 9.63 5.00 -2.00
N THR A 126 10.39 5.64 -1.12
CA THR A 126 11.49 5.04 -0.36
C THR A 126 11.19 5.23 1.12
N SER A 127 11.51 4.24 1.94
CA SER A 127 11.22 4.27 3.37
C SER A 127 12.37 3.64 4.13
N ASP A 128 13.01 4.45 4.98
CA ASP A 128 14.15 4.07 5.78
C ASP A 128 13.64 3.73 7.20
N PRO A 129 13.76 2.48 7.66
CA PRO A 129 13.35 2.09 9.02
C PRO A 129 14.02 2.99 10.08
N VAL A 130 13.29 3.40 11.11
CA VAL A 130 13.82 4.36 12.11
C VAL A 130 15.01 3.81 12.89
N ASP A 131 15.15 2.49 13.01
CA ASP A 131 16.22 1.86 13.80
C ASP A 131 17.22 1.10 12.91
N ASP A 132 18.23 1.82 12.44
CA ASP A 132 19.37 1.27 11.70
C ASP A 132 20.15 0.19 12.48
N ALA A 133 20.10 0.19 13.82
CA ALA A 133 20.77 -0.82 14.63
C ALA A 133 20.05 -2.17 14.56
N ILE A 134 18.74 -2.15 14.29
CA ILE A 134 17.91 -3.35 14.10
C ILE A 134 17.87 -3.75 12.62
N ALA A 135 17.59 -2.81 11.73
CA ALA A 135 17.43 -3.09 10.30
C ALA A 135 18.77 -3.34 9.59
N GLY A 136 19.88 -2.82 10.14
CA GLY A 136 21.20 -2.83 9.53
C GLY A 136 21.42 -1.62 8.62
N PRO A 137 22.70 -1.24 8.40
CA PRO A 137 23.02 -0.11 7.54
C PRO A 137 22.50 -0.34 6.11
N ASP A 138 22.01 0.72 5.49
CA ASP A 138 21.45 0.75 4.13
C ASP A 138 20.12 -0.01 3.95
N ALA A 139 19.45 -0.44 5.02
CA ALA A 139 18.13 -1.05 4.94
C ALA A 139 17.09 -0.03 4.47
N VAL A 140 16.45 -0.32 3.33
CA VAL A 140 15.43 0.55 2.74
C VAL A 140 14.32 -0.27 2.09
N TRP A 141 13.08 0.18 2.24
CA TRP A 141 11.96 -0.27 1.42
C TRP A 141 11.85 0.59 0.18
N ILE A 142 11.77 -0.04 -0.99
CA ILE A 142 11.52 0.63 -2.27
C ILE A 142 10.21 0.09 -2.82
N GLY A 143 9.25 0.99 -3.04
CA GLY A 143 7.91 0.57 -3.40
C GLY A 143 7.18 1.52 -4.33
N SER A 144 5.97 1.09 -4.67
CA SER A 144 5.01 1.84 -5.47
C SER A 144 3.61 1.72 -4.90
N TYR A 145 2.76 2.66 -5.29
CA TYR A 145 1.39 2.68 -4.85
C TYR A 145 0.44 3.14 -5.93
N THR A 146 -0.78 2.64 -5.84
CA THR A 146 -1.90 3.08 -6.66
C THR A 146 -3.12 3.33 -5.78
N GLY A 147 -3.99 4.21 -6.21
CA GLY A 147 -5.21 4.54 -5.50
C GLY A 147 -6.14 5.43 -6.28
N TYR A 148 -7.26 5.74 -5.65
CA TYR A 148 -8.23 6.68 -6.18
C TYR A 148 -8.74 7.58 -5.05
N ARG A 149 -8.65 8.88 -5.28
CA ARG A 149 -9.18 9.90 -4.38
C ARG A 149 -10.62 10.19 -4.76
N SER A 150 -11.51 10.11 -3.79
CA SER A 150 -12.94 10.39 -3.93
C SER A 150 -13.42 11.35 -2.86
N LEU A 151 -14.19 12.36 -3.27
CA LEU A 151 -14.90 13.27 -2.39
C LEU A 151 -15.83 12.47 -1.49
N SER A 152 -15.68 12.68 -0.18
CA SER A 152 -16.54 12.12 0.86
C SER A 152 -17.59 13.14 1.27
N VAL A 153 -17.14 14.34 1.60
CA VAL A 153 -17.99 15.45 2.04
C VAL A 153 -17.48 16.73 1.39
N GLY A 154 -18.37 17.54 0.83
CA GLY A 154 -18.05 18.84 0.26
C GLY A 154 -18.98 19.92 0.82
N TYR A 155 -18.43 21.11 1.03
CA TYR A 155 -19.14 22.29 1.52
C TYR A 155 -19.04 23.39 0.47
N ASP A 156 -20.20 23.86 0.04
CA ASP A 156 -20.40 25.00 -0.86
C ASP A 156 -20.94 26.13 0.03
N ASP A 157 -20.04 26.94 0.58
CA ASP A 157 -20.36 27.94 1.60
C ASP A 157 -21.06 29.16 0.96
N ASP A 158 -20.83 29.42 -0.34
CA ASP A 158 -21.41 30.55 -1.08
C ASP A 158 -22.58 30.20 -2.03
N ASN A 159 -22.90 28.91 -2.17
CA ASN A 159 -23.96 28.34 -3.03
C ASN A 159 -23.73 28.61 -4.52
N ASP A 160 -22.48 28.66 -4.98
CA ASP A 160 -22.13 28.89 -6.38
C ASP A 160 -22.00 27.60 -7.22
N GLY A 161 -22.19 26.43 -6.59
CA GLY A 161 -22.06 25.11 -7.19
C GLY A 161 -20.63 24.55 -7.15
N LYS A 162 -19.69 25.20 -6.48
CA LYS A 162 -18.32 24.72 -6.26
C LYS A 162 -18.07 24.44 -4.78
N TYR A 163 -17.16 23.51 -4.50
CA TYR A 163 -16.78 23.19 -3.14
C TYR A 163 -15.66 24.11 -2.64
N ASP A 164 -15.94 24.93 -1.63
CA ASP A 164 -14.95 25.74 -0.92
C ASP A 164 -14.05 24.89 -0.03
N ARG A 165 -14.65 23.88 0.60
CA ARG A 165 -14.04 23.02 1.62
C ARG A 165 -14.54 21.59 1.51
N GLY A 166 -13.80 20.65 2.05
CA GLY A 166 -14.25 19.26 2.03
C GLY A 166 -13.28 18.25 2.60
N GLU A 167 -13.70 17.00 2.47
CA GLU A 167 -13.00 15.80 2.89
C GLU A 167 -12.97 14.80 1.74
N TRP A 168 -11.79 14.24 1.47
CA TRP A 168 -11.62 13.19 0.47
C TRP A 168 -11.06 11.94 1.14
N ILE A 169 -11.54 10.81 0.67
CA ILE A 169 -10.99 9.51 1.01
C ILE A 169 -10.09 9.07 -0.13
N LEU A 170 -8.86 8.70 0.19
CA LEU A 170 -7.89 8.13 -0.73
C LEU A 170 -7.50 6.75 -0.23
N LYS A 171 -8.01 5.73 -0.92
CA LYS A 171 -7.62 4.33 -0.68
C LYS A 171 -6.38 4.03 -1.50
N LEU A 172 -5.35 3.52 -0.85
CA LEU A 172 -4.05 3.17 -1.43
C LEU A 172 -3.79 1.68 -1.29
N LYS A 173 -3.23 1.09 -2.33
CA LYS A 173 -2.57 -0.22 -2.31
C LYS A 173 -1.09 0.01 -2.57
N LEU A 174 -0.24 -0.44 -1.66
CA LEU A 174 1.20 -0.27 -1.72
C LEU A 174 1.88 -1.63 -1.77
N GLU A 175 2.93 -1.71 -2.58
CA GLU A 175 3.79 -2.89 -2.71
C GLU A 175 5.25 -2.43 -2.71
N ALA A 176 6.11 -3.16 -1.98
CA ALA A 176 7.53 -2.84 -1.89
C ALA A 176 8.42 -4.06 -1.71
N HIS A 177 9.71 -3.84 -1.96
CA HIS A 177 10.77 -4.81 -1.72
C HIS A 177 11.83 -4.20 -0.81
N GLY A 178 12.31 -5.00 0.14
CA GLY A 178 13.39 -4.63 1.04
C GLY A 178 14.75 -4.78 0.35
N LYS A 179 15.62 -3.81 0.56
CA LYS A 179 16.99 -3.77 0.03
C LYS A 179 17.94 -3.37 1.14
N GLY A 180 19.06 -4.10 1.27
CA GLY A 180 20.08 -3.78 2.27
C GLY A 180 19.70 -4.31 3.65
N GLY A 181 20.68 -4.31 4.56
CA GLY A 181 20.51 -4.81 5.92
C GLY A 181 19.86 -6.20 6.03
N ILE A 182 19.06 -6.38 7.07
CA ILE A 182 18.34 -7.63 7.37
C ILE A 182 17.11 -7.83 6.48
N ILE A 183 16.52 -6.75 5.97
CA ILE A 183 15.30 -6.79 5.16
C ILE A 183 15.55 -7.13 3.69
N HIS A 184 16.81 -7.41 3.31
CA HIS A 184 17.16 -7.67 1.92
C HIS A 184 16.35 -8.84 1.34
N GLY A 185 15.62 -8.57 0.27
CA GLY A 185 14.80 -9.54 -0.43
C GLY A 185 13.36 -9.63 0.08
N TRP A 186 13.06 -9.12 1.29
CA TRP A 186 11.72 -9.17 1.88
C TRP A 186 10.67 -8.48 1.01
N GLN A 187 9.42 -8.92 1.12
CA GLN A 187 8.28 -8.34 0.38
C GLN A 187 7.30 -7.67 1.34
N PHE A 188 6.82 -6.47 0.99
CA PHE A 188 5.89 -5.68 1.78
C PHE A 188 4.61 -5.39 0.98
N PHE A 189 3.47 -5.51 1.66
CA PHE A 189 2.15 -5.18 1.12
C PHE A 189 1.34 -4.42 2.17
N THR A 190 0.73 -3.30 1.80
CA THR A 190 -0.23 -2.62 2.68
C THR A 190 -1.40 -2.00 1.92
N GLU A 191 -2.56 -1.98 2.56
CA GLU A 191 -3.72 -1.22 2.13
C GLU A 191 -3.99 -0.11 3.16
N SER A 192 -3.91 1.15 2.72
CA SER A 192 -4.11 2.32 3.59
C SER A 192 -5.29 3.15 3.11
N THR A 193 -5.97 3.80 4.05
CA THR A 193 -6.96 4.82 3.76
C THR A 193 -6.49 6.14 4.34
N LEU A 194 -6.29 7.13 3.48
CA LEU A 194 -6.02 8.51 3.87
C LEU A 194 -7.32 9.31 3.85
N THR A 195 -7.60 10.02 4.94
CA THR A 195 -8.61 11.08 4.96
C THR A 195 -7.90 12.41 4.77
N ILE A 196 -8.22 13.09 3.67
CA ILE A 196 -7.57 14.34 3.25
C ILE A 196 -8.54 15.49 3.52
N TYR A 197 -8.07 16.48 4.26
CA TYR A 197 -8.84 17.63 4.67
C TYR A 197 -8.42 18.89 3.93
N ASN A 198 -9.44 19.72 3.72
CA ASN A 198 -9.29 21.02 3.13
C ASN A 198 -10.23 22.00 3.80
N TYR A 199 -9.64 23.02 4.42
CA TYR A 199 -10.34 24.04 5.18
C TYR A 199 -10.49 25.36 4.44
N GLY A 200 -10.18 25.40 3.14
CA GLY A 200 -10.49 26.54 2.26
C GLY A 200 -9.27 27.11 1.54
N PRO A 201 -9.39 28.30 0.93
CA PRO A 201 -8.29 28.94 0.23
C PRO A 201 -7.11 29.23 1.17
N ILE A 202 -5.90 28.95 0.72
CA ILE A 202 -4.67 29.28 1.45
C ILE A 202 -4.23 30.69 1.05
N LEU A 203 -4.07 31.57 2.03
CA LEU A 203 -3.61 32.94 1.80
C LEU A 203 -2.25 32.95 1.08
N GLY A 204 -2.16 33.63 -0.07
CA GLY A 204 -0.96 33.68 -0.90
C GLY A 204 -0.81 32.56 -1.93
N MET A 205 -1.76 31.62 -1.99
CA MET A 205 -1.83 30.63 -3.08
C MET A 205 -2.87 31.03 -4.13
N PRO A 206 -2.70 30.62 -5.40
CA PRO A 206 -3.75 30.80 -6.40
C PRO A 206 -5.04 30.10 -5.94
N ILE A 207 -6.17 30.79 -6.09
CA ILE A 207 -7.49 30.19 -5.85
C ILE A 207 -7.68 29.12 -6.92
N LEU A 208 -7.66 27.88 -6.47
CA LEU A 208 -8.04 26.73 -7.27
C LEU A 208 -9.52 26.44 -6.95
N ASN A 209 -10.29 26.02 -7.95
CA ASN A 209 -11.63 25.43 -7.75
C ASN A 209 -11.59 24.20 -6.82
N PHE A 210 -10.38 23.69 -6.57
CA PHE A 210 -10.08 22.64 -5.62
C PHE A 210 -8.89 23.04 -4.73
N PRO A 211 -9.07 23.26 -3.42
CA PRO A 211 -7.94 23.75 -2.63
C PRO A 211 -6.88 22.66 -2.36
N PHE A 212 -5.63 23.06 -2.12
CA PHE A 212 -4.54 22.12 -1.82
C PHE A 212 -4.84 21.30 -0.55
N PRO A 213 -4.42 20.02 -0.47
CA PRO A 213 -4.46 19.27 0.79
C PRO A 213 -3.76 20.05 1.90
N GLN A 214 -4.47 20.34 2.99
CA GLN A 214 -3.93 21.09 4.13
C GLN A 214 -3.54 20.17 5.30
N ALA A 215 -4.27 19.07 5.45
CA ALA A 215 -3.96 18.03 6.41
C ALA A 215 -4.46 16.69 5.88
N TRP A 216 -3.86 15.59 6.35
CA TRP A 216 -4.42 14.27 6.19
C TRP A 216 -4.04 13.39 7.37
N PHE A 217 -4.79 12.30 7.53
CA PHE A 217 -4.47 11.23 8.46
C PHE A 217 -4.67 9.90 7.75
N GLY A 218 -3.74 8.98 7.95
CA GLY A 218 -3.82 7.64 7.38
C GLY A 218 -3.94 6.55 8.42
N LYS A 219 -4.72 5.53 8.06
CA LYS A 219 -4.68 4.23 8.72
C LYS A 219 -4.68 3.12 7.69
N GLY A 220 -3.80 2.15 7.87
CA GLY A 220 -3.69 1.00 6.98
C GLY A 220 -3.34 -0.28 7.70
N TYR A 221 -3.47 -1.38 6.97
CA TYR A 221 -3.12 -2.72 7.43
C TYR A 221 -2.24 -3.37 6.39
N GLY A 222 -1.23 -4.11 6.84
CA GLY A 222 -0.29 -4.74 5.94
C GLY A 222 0.42 -5.92 6.54
N PHE A 223 1.29 -6.49 5.72
CA PHE A 223 2.22 -7.52 6.14
C PHE A 223 3.52 -7.43 5.33
N TYR A 224 4.59 -7.95 5.90
CA TYR A 224 5.79 -8.30 5.16
C TYR A 224 6.15 -9.78 5.32
N LYS A 225 6.89 -10.29 4.34
CA LYS A 225 7.37 -11.66 4.27
C LYS A 225 8.89 -11.68 4.33
N GLU A 226 9.42 -12.41 5.30
CA GLU A 226 10.83 -12.78 5.35
C GLU A 226 11.09 -13.95 4.39
N HIS A 227 12.25 -13.95 3.74
CA HIS A 227 12.71 -14.99 2.80
C HIS A 227 13.78 -15.89 3.39
#